data_AF-A0A6B2DSK8-F1
#
_entry.id   AF-A0A6B2DSK8-F1
#
_cell.length_a   1.000
_cell.length_b   1.000
_cell.length_c   1.000
_cell.angle_alpha   90.00
_cell.angle_beta   90.00
_cell.angle_gamma   90.00
#
_symmetry.space_group_name_H-M   'P 1'
#
loop_
_entity.id
_entity.type
_entity.pdbx_description
1 polymer ?
#
loop_
_entity_poly.entity_id
_entity_poly.type
_entity_poly.pdbx_seq_one_letter_code
_entity_poly.pdbx_strand_id
1 'polypeptide(L)'
;MQAEIARFEAQYERLSQHKRLCTGEPLKPLHWEQLPETIDTLEAFKALVSLILVQWNEEWGGDVGFLRVTERSATSKAQSFGRTLTRIRTAYQHSPTEEDLQLLANWQYEACGTRSPKEHEEWTTCAKELVVQLTDAVSELADAAATVLQREDKRQAWHERASESVRSAVVRVADDLGLRLPESSISYHERQVEGRWRNYQIARGRDARSELDSLAERSLMVQSPRLPCHHLEILRQLQVIGSPLAFAGIQLAHGVAAVSRTRGEAFLQLVVKTWASVQPTELSTGASSMRRQPGATES
;
A
#
# COMPACT_ATOMS: atom_id res chain seq x y z
N MET A 1 -17.44 14.69 25.92
CA MET A 1 -16.22 14.28 25.21
C MET A 1 -15.50 13.17 25.96
N GLN A 2 -15.18 13.36 27.25
CA GLN A 2 -14.48 12.35 28.05
C GLN A 2 -15.19 10.98 28.08
N ALA A 3 -16.52 10.96 28.21
CA ALA A 3 -17.29 9.71 28.19
C ALA A 3 -17.24 9.01 26.81
N GLU A 4 -17.27 9.77 25.73
CA GLU A 4 -17.15 9.26 24.36
C GLU A 4 -15.74 8.72 24.08
N ILE A 5 -14.69 9.41 24.54
CA ILE A 5 -13.30 8.95 24.46
C ILE A 5 -13.11 7.65 25.24
N ALA A 6 -13.60 7.56 26.48
CA ALA A 6 -13.49 6.33 27.27
C ALA A 6 -14.21 5.13 26.62
N ARG A 7 -15.36 5.37 25.97
CA ARG A 7 -16.04 4.34 25.18
C ARG A 7 -15.24 3.90 23.97
N PHE A 8 -14.67 4.86 23.24
CA PHE A 8 -13.77 4.58 22.12
C PHE A 8 -12.59 3.73 22.58
N GLU A 9 -11.91 4.10 23.68
CA GLU A 9 -10.72 3.41 24.19
C GLU A 9 -11.03 1.93 24.51
N ALA A 10 -12.19 1.64 25.08
CA ALA A 10 -12.61 0.26 25.32
C ALA A 10 -12.76 -0.57 24.03
N GLN A 11 -13.31 0.02 22.95
CA GLN A 11 -13.43 -0.67 21.66
C GLN A 11 -12.08 -0.78 20.94
N TYR A 12 -11.26 0.27 21.03
CA TYR A 12 -9.90 0.29 20.53
C TYR A 12 -9.04 -0.81 21.17
N GLU A 13 -9.07 -0.95 22.50
CA GLU A 13 -8.33 -1.98 23.21
C GLU A 13 -8.79 -3.40 22.79
N ARG A 14 -10.09 -3.59 22.61
CA ARG A 14 -10.63 -4.87 22.08
C ARG A 14 -10.05 -5.19 20.71
N LEU A 15 -10.13 -4.24 19.76
CA LEU A 15 -9.58 -4.41 18.41
C LEU A 15 -8.06 -4.63 18.44
N SER A 16 -7.33 -3.84 19.23
CA SER A 16 -5.89 -3.90 19.38
C SER A 16 -5.42 -5.25 19.93
N GLN A 17 -6.15 -5.79 20.92
CA GLN A 17 -5.91 -7.13 21.45
C GLN A 17 -6.13 -8.21 20.38
N HIS A 18 -7.21 -8.11 19.60
CA HIS A 18 -7.49 -9.08 18.54
C HIS A 18 -6.42 -9.03 17.45
N LYS A 19 -5.99 -7.83 17.04
CA LYS A 19 -4.86 -7.67 16.12
C LYS A 19 -3.57 -8.31 16.69
N ARG A 20 -3.24 -8.06 17.96
CA ARG A 20 -2.06 -8.63 18.61
C ARG A 20 -2.08 -10.17 18.59
N LEU A 21 -3.24 -10.78 18.86
CA LEU A 21 -3.41 -12.22 18.81
C LEU A 21 -3.29 -12.80 17.39
N CYS A 22 -3.67 -12.02 16.37
CA CYS A 22 -3.57 -12.43 14.98
C CYS A 22 -2.18 -12.24 14.36
N THR A 23 -1.53 -11.11 14.67
CA THR A 23 -0.35 -10.62 13.93
C THR A 23 0.92 -10.57 14.76
N GLY A 24 0.81 -10.64 16.09
CA GLY A 24 1.90 -10.41 17.04
C GLY A 24 2.03 -8.95 17.49
N GLU A 25 1.37 -8.00 16.83
CA GLU A 25 1.52 -6.57 17.12
C GLU A 25 0.17 -5.89 17.43
N PRO A 26 0.12 -4.98 18.41
CA PRO A 26 -1.09 -4.19 18.67
C PRO A 26 -1.36 -3.16 17.58
N LEU A 27 -2.52 -2.52 17.64
CA LEU A 27 -2.70 -1.25 16.92
C LEU A 27 -1.88 -0.16 17.59
N LYS A 28 -1.50 0.86 16.81
CA LYS A 28 -0.93 2.09 17.36
C LYS A 28 -2.04 2.88 18.07
N PRO A 29 -1.77 3.43 19.27
CA PRO A 29 -2.76 4.21 20.01
C PRO A 29 -3.04 5.54 19.32
N LEU A 30 -4.25 6.05 19.52
CA LEU A 30 -4.63 7.40 19.12
C LEU A 30 -4.21 8.37 20.23
N HIS A 31 -3.42 9.38 19.87
CA HIS A 31 -2.83 10.34 20.80
C HIS A 31 -3.79 11.50 21.12
N TRP A 32 -4.81 11.24 21.94
CA TRP A 32 -5.80 12.24 22.36
C TRP A 32 -5.18 13.48 23.01
N GLU A 33 -4.01 13.34 23.64
CA GLU A 33 -3.25 14.42 24.26
C GLU A 33 -2.75 15.49 23.28
N GLN A 34 -2.79 15.22 21.96
CA GLN A 34 -2.45 16.20 20.93
C GLN A 34 -3.60 17.18 20.65
N LEU A 35 -4.79 16.91 21.19
CA LEU A 35 -5.95 17.78 21.03
C LEU A 35 -6.07 18.79 22.17
N PRO A 36 -6.72 19.94 21.92
CA PRO A 36 -7.14 20.84 22.98
C PRO A 36 -8.08 20.13 23.97
N GLU A 37 -8.14 20.63 25.22
CA GLU A 37 -8.99 20.08 26.28
C GLU A 37 -10.49 20.11 25.90
N THR A 38 -10.91 21.15 25.17
CA THR A 38 -12.26 21.28 24.61
C THR A 38 -12.22 21.40 23.08
N ILE A 39 -13.19 20.76 22.42
CA ILE A 39 -13.38 20.84 20.97
C ILE A 39 -14.65 21.66 20.69
N ASP A 40 -14.56 22.96 20.95
CA ASP A 40 -15.68 23.90 20.90
C ASP A 40 -15.48 24.99 19.83
N THR A 41 -14.49 24.83 18.95
CA THR A 41 -14.24 25.73 17.83
C THR A 41 -14.04 24.94 16.55
N LEU A 42 -14.22 25.61 15.40
CA LEU A 42 -13.93 25.03 14.09
C LEU A 42 -12.49 24.51 14.00
N GLU A 43 -11.51 25.26 14.50
CA GLU A 43 -10.09 24.86 14.39
C GLU A 43 -9.77 23.64 15.26
N ALA A 44 -10.32 23.59 16.49
CA ALA A 44 -10.21 22.38 17.32
C ALA A 44 -10.89 21.17 16.66
N PHE A 45 -12.05 21.37 16.01
CA PHE A 45 -12.74 20.32 15.28
C PHE A 45 -11.92 19.83 14.06
N LYS A 46 -11.30 20.74 13.29
CA LYS A 46 -10.39 20.38 12.20
C LYS A 46 -9.16 19.62 12.69
N ALA A 47 -8.62 19.96 13.86
CA ALA A 47 -7.54 19.22 14.49
C ALA A 47 -7.96 17.78 14.84
N LEU A 48 -9.16 17.61 15.44
CA LEU A 48 -9.76 16.30 15.69
C LEU A 48 -9.92 15.48 14.41
N VAL A 49 -10.51 16.05 13.36
CA VAL A 49 -10.67 15.38 12.05
C VAL A 49 -9.32 14.93 11.49
N SER A 50 -8.30 15.79 11.60
CA SER A 50 -6.96 15.51 11.07
C SER A 50 -6.29 14.37 11.85
N LEU A 51 -6.35 14.40 13.19
CA LEU A 51 -5.81 13.34 14.05
C LEU A 51 -6.46 11.99 13.74
N ILE A 52 -7.80 11.94 13.73
CA ILE A 52 -8.53 10.71 13.44
C ILE A 52 -8.21 10.20 12.03
N LEU A 53 -8.10 11.07 11.03
CA LEU A 53 -7.84 10.64 9.66
C LEU A 53 -6.43 10.09 9.48
N VAL A 54 -5.41 10.73 10.05
CA VAL A 54 -4.04 10.20 10.04
C VAL A 54 -4.03 8.82 10.70
N GLN A 55 -4.65 8.69 11.87
CA GLN A 55 -4.75 7.41 12.57
C GLN A 55 -5.47 6.35 11.72
N TRP A 56 -6.63 6.69 11.14
CA TRP A 56 -7.48 5.77 10.39
C TRP A 56 -6.86 5.31 9.06
N ASN A 57 -6.22 6.22 8.32
CA ASN A 57 -5.72 5.94 6.98
C ASN A 57 -4.25 5.57 6.93
N GLU A 58 -3.41 6.19 7.76
CA GLU A 58 -1.96 6.02 7.71
C GLU A 58 -1.56 4.91 8.68
N GLU A 59 -1.93 5.05 9.95
CA GLU A 59 -1.48 4.11 10.98
C GLU A 59 -2.27 2.80 11.04
N TRP A 60 -3.59 2.86 10.83
CA TRP A 60 -4.48 1.70 10.85
C TRP A 60 -4.90 1.25 9.45
N GLY A 61 -4.53 1.99 8.40
CA GLY A 61 -5.08 1.81 7.07
C GLY A 61 -4.97 0.38 6.55
N GLY A 62 -3.80 -0.24 6.74
CA GLY A 62 -3.53 -1.63 6.34
C GLY A 62 -4.48 -2.64 7.00
N ASP A 63 -4.68 -2.51 8.32
CA ASP A 63 -5.54 -3.37 9.13
C ASP A 63 -7.03 -3.14 8.84
N VAL A 64 -7.45 -1.87 8.81
CA VAL A 64 -8.82 -1.46 8.47
C VAL A 64 -9.18 -1.96 7.07
N GLY A 65 -8.27 -1.80 6.12
CA GLY A 65 -8.45 -2.25 4.75
C GLY A 65 -8.54 -3.77 4.62
N PHE A 66 -7.67 -4.50 5.33
CA PHE A 66 -7.73 -5.96 5.39
C PHE A 66 -9.08 -6.45 5.94
N LEU A 67 -9.53 -5.93 7.09
CA LEU A 67 -10.79 -6.34 7.71
C LEU A 67 -12.00 -6.00 6.82
N ARG A 68 -12.00 -4.82 6.19
CA ARG A 68 -13.08 -4.40 5.28
C ARG A 68 -13.21 -5.28 4.04
N VAL A 69 -12.09 -5.82 3.54
CA VAL A 69 -12.09 -6.73 2.39
C VAL A 69 -12.49 -8.14 2.83
N THR A 70 -11.96 -8.60 3.96
CA THR A 70 -12.09 -9.97 4.45
C THR A 70 -13.46 -10.25 5.11
N GLU A 71 -14.05 -9.24 5.74
CA GLU A 71 -15.34 -9.29 6.44
C GLU A 71 -16.26 -8.14 5.94
N ARG A 72 -16.40 -8.02 4.62
CA ARG A 72 -17.07 -6.89 3.97
C ARG A 72 -18.51 -6.63 4.46
N SER A 73 -19.28 -7.68 4.69
CA SER A 73 -20.66 -7.57 5.18
C SER A 73 -20.75 -7.12 6.64
N ALA A 74 -19.68 -7.30 7.42
CA ALA A 74 -19.63 -6.97 8.85
C ALA A 74 -18.95 -5.62 9.16
N THR A 75 -18.57 -4.85 8.13
CA THR A 75 -17.77 -3.61 8.28
C THR A 75 -18.44 -2.40 7.61
N SER A 76 -19.77 -2.36 7.62
CA SER A 76 -20.56 -1.34 6.92
C SER A 76 -20.40 0.07 7.50
N LYS A 77 -20.40 0.21 8.83
CA LYS A 77 -20.13 1.47 9.52
C LYS A 77 -18.68 1.89 9.34
N ALA A 78 -17.72 0.96 9.40
CA ALA A 78 -16.32 1.28 9.10
C ALA A 78 -16.12 1.82 7.66
N GLN A 79 -16.83 1.25 6.69
CA GLN A 79 -16.85 1.75 5.31
C GLN A 79 -17.53 3.12 5.19
N SER A 80 -18.63 3.35 5.92
CA SER A 80 -19.32 4.64 5.94
C SER A 80 -18.46 5.72 6.56
N PHE A 81 -17.91 5.44 7.75
CA PHE A 81 -17.07 6.34 8.52
C PHE A 81 -15.85 6.82 7.73
N GLY A 82 -15.09 5.91 7.11
CA GLY A 82 -13.92 6.30 6.30
C GLY A 82 -14.28 7.23 5.13
N ARG A 83 -15.46 7.05 4.52
CA ARG A 83 -15.96 7.95 3.46
C ARG A 83 -16.36 9.30 4.03
N THR A 84 -17.12 9.32 5.12
CA THR A 84 -17.54 10.54 5.82
C THR A 84 -16.33 11.36 6.25
N LEU A 85 -15.35 10.76 6.91
CA LEU A 85 -14.16 11.43 7.41
C LEU A 85 -13.31 12.06 6.28
N THR A 86 -13.15 11.33 5.18
CA THR A 86 -12.45 11.85 3.98
C THR A 86 -13.19 13.06 3.40
N ARG A 87 -14.52 13.00 3.30
CA ARG A 87 -15.35 14.11 2.78
C ARG A 87 -15.29 15.33 3.68
N ILE A 88 -15.39 15.15 5.00
CA ILE A 88 -15.25 16.23 5.98
C ILE A 88 -13.90 16.93 5.81
N ARG A 89 -12.80 16.17 5.68
CA ARG A 89 -11.47 16.76 5.43
C ARG A 89 -11.44 17.53 4.12
N THR A 90 -11.93 16.95 3.02
CA THR A 90 -11.94 17.62 1.71
C THR A 90 -12.69 18.94 1.77
N ALA A 91 -13.84 18.98 2.44
CA ALA A 91 -14.63 20.18 2.62
C ALA A 91 -13.88 21.30 3.35
N TYR A 92 -13.03 20.97 4.33
CA TYR A 92 -12.32 21.96 5.14
C TYR A 92 -10.91 22.33 4.69
N GLN A 93 -10.19 21.46 3.97
CA GLN A 93 -8.75 21.59 3.75
C GLN A 93 -8.34 21.65 2.26
N HIS A 94 -9.28 21.44 1.34
CA HIS A 94 -9.00 21.45 -0.10
C HIS A 94 -9.83 22.52 -0.82
N SER A 95 -9.86 22.49 -2.15
CA SER A 95 -10.80 23.28 -2.95
C SER A 95 -12.07 22.44 -3.12
N PRO A 96 -13.05 22.52 -2.20
CA PRO A 96 -14.20 21.64 -2.22
C PRO A 96 -15.10 21.94 -3.40
N THR A 97 -15.75 20.91 -3.90
CA THR A 97 -16.87 21.06 -4.83
C THR A 97 -18.14 21.46 -4.07
N GLU A 98 -19.16 21.95 -4.78
CA GLU A 98 -20.48 22.21 -4.18
C GLU A 98 -21.08 20.94 -3.57
N GLU A 99 -20.82 19.77 -4.18
CA GLU A 99 -21.22 18.47 -3.64
C GLU A 99 -20.56 18.18 -2.28
N ASP A 100 -19.27 18.44 -2.14
CA ASP A 100 -18.54 18.23 -0.88
C ASP A 100 -19.10 19.11 0.25
N LEU A 101 -19.42 20.37 -0.08
CA LEU A 101 -20.02 21.31 0.87
C LEU A 101 -21.44 20.88 1.27
N GLN A 102 -22.25 20.43 0.31
CA GLN A 102 -23.60 19.94 0.60
C GLN A 102 -23.59 18.69 1.47
N LEU A 103 -22.64 17.77 1.22
CA LEU A 103 -22.46 16.57 2.03
C LEU A 103 -21.99 16.89 3.45
N LEU A 104 -21.05 17.83 3.61
CA LEU A 104 -20.64 18.32 4.93
C LEU A 104 -21.84 18.91 5.67
N ALA A 105 -22.60 19.80 5.03
CA ALA A 105 -23.78 20.42 5.64
C ALA A 105 -24.83 19.38 6.06
N ASN A 106 -25.06 18.35 5.24
CA ASN A 106 -25.96 17.26 5.59
C ASN A 106 -25.46 16.47 6.79
N TRP A 107 -24.17 16.10 6.82
CA TRP A 107 -23.59 15.41 7.96
C TRP A 107 -23.65 16.27 9.23
N GLN A 108 -23.34 17.56 9.18
CA GLN A 108 -23.44 18.47 10.33
C GLN A 108 -24.89 18.56 10.83
N TYR A 109 -25.86 18.60 9.92
CA TYR A 109 -27.26 18.62 10.32
C TYR A 109 -27.66 17.34 11.05
N GLU A 110 -27.25 16.17 10.55
CA GLU A 110 -27.49 14.89 11.20
C GLU A 110 -26.74 14.78 12.54
N ALA A 111 -25.53 15.32 12.62
CA ALA A 111 -24.63 15.15 13.76
C ALA A 111 -24.89 16.13 14.91
N CYS A 112 -25.20 17.38 14.59
CA CYS A 112 -25.29 18.47 15.56
C CYS A 112 -26.51 19.39 15.32
N GLY A 113 -27.47 18.99 14.49
CA GLY A 113 -28.74 19.68 14.31
C GLY A 113 -28.68 20.96 13.47
N THR A 114 -27.50 21.32 12.97
CA THR A 114 -27.27 22.55 12.19
C THR A 114 -26.41 22.27 10.97
N ARG A 115 -26.70 22.94 9.85
CA ARG A 115 -25.92 22.83 8.60
C ARG A 115 -24.67 23.70 8.57
N SER A 116 -24.51 24.58 9.55
CA SER A 116 -23.42 25.54 9.62
C SER A 116 -23.15 25.87 11.09
N PRO A 117 -22.47 24.99 11.84
CA PRO A 117 -22.08 25.26 13.22
C PRO A 117 -21.28 26.56 13.31
N LYS A 118 -21.61 27.39 14.30
CA LYS A 118 -20.96 28.68 14.60
C LYS A 118 -20.70 28.82 16.10
N GLU A 119 -21.59 28.27 16.93
CA GLU A 119 -21.51 28.39 18.38
C GLU A 119 -20.65 27.26 19.00
N HIS A 120 -20.12 27.53 20.18
CA HIS A 120 -19.26 26.60 20.91
C HIS A 120 -19.91 25.24 21.18
N GLU A 121 -21.20 25.25 21.55
CA GLU A 121 -21.97 24.04 21.84
C GLU A 121 -22.22 23.19 20.59
N GLU A 122 -22.43 23.84 19.44
CA GLU A 122 -22.63 23.15 18.17
C GLU A 122 -21.36 22.40 17.77
N TRP A 123 -20.19 23.05 17.83
CA TRP A 123 -18.90 22.39 17.57
C TRP A 123 -18.61 21.23 18.53
N THR A 124 -18.91 21.43 19.81
CA THR A 124 -18.80 20.37 20.82
C THR A 124 -19.68 19.18 20.48
N THR A 125 -20.90 19.41 19.99
CA THR A 125 -21.84 18.37 19.61
C THR A 125 -21.37 17.63 18.36
N CYS A 126 -20.94 18.34 17.31
CA CYS A 126 -20.41 17.71 16.10
C CYS A 126 -19.15 16.87 16.40
N ALA A 127 -18.30 17.36 17.31
CA ALA A 127 -17.09 16.65 17.75
C ALA A 127 -17.44 15.35 18.49
N LYS A 128 -18.38 15.38 19.44
CA LYS A 128 -18.85 14.18 20.15
C LYS A 128 -19.39 13.15 19.18
N GLU A 129 -20.23 13.57 18.25
CA GLU A 129 -20.81 12.67 17.26
C GLU A 129 -19.74 12.04 16.36
N LEU A 130 -18.72 12.79 15.95
CA LEU A 130 -17.60 12.22 15.19
C LEU A 130 -16.89 11.10 15.97
N VAL A 131 -16.67 11.28 17.28
CA VAL A 131 -16.08 10.24 18.15
C VAL A 131 -17.03 9.05 18.34
N VAL A 132 -18.35 9.28 18.41
CA VAL A 132 -19.35 8.21 18.44
C VAL A 132 -19.29 7.38 17.16
N GLN A 133 -19.28 8.01 15.99
CA GLN A 133 -19.18 7.30 14.70
C GLN A 133 -17.86 6.54 14.56
N LEU A 134 -16.75 7.11 15.05
CA LEU A 134 -15.47 6.40 15.14
C LEU A 134 -15.56 5.17 16.05
N THR A 135 -16.16 5.31 17.23
CA THR A 135 -16.36 4.21 18.20
C THR A 135 -17.15 3.07 17.58
N ASP A 136 -18.24 3.41 16.90
CA ASP A 136 -19.10 2.47 16.19
C ASP A 136 -18.36 1.72 15.08
N ALA A 137 -17.54 2.44 14.31
CA ALA A 137 -16.69 1.87 13.27
C ALA A 137 -15.62 0.94 13.85
N VAL A 138 -14.97 1.32 14.96
CA VAL A 138 -13.97 0.50 15.65
C VAL A 138 -14.60 -0.74 16.28
N SER A 139 -15.80 -0.64 16.84
CA SER A 139 -16.53 -1.80 17.36
C SER A 139 -16.82 -2.83 16.27
N GLU A 140 -17.31 -2.41 15.10
CA GLU A 140 -17.51 -3.33 13.96
C GLU A 140 -16.19 -3.99 13.52
N LEU A 141 -15.10 -3.21 13.45
CA LEU A 141 -13.79 -3.75 13.12
C LEU A 141 -13.32 -4.76 14.17
N ALA A 142 -13.59 -4.52 15.46
CA ALA A 142 -13.26 -5.46 16.52
C ALA A 142 -14.04 -6.77 16.38
N ASP A 143 -15.33 -6.71 16.01
CA ASP A 143 -16.15 -7.90 15.78
C ASP A 143 -15.69 -8.68 14.53
N ALA A 144 -15.31 -7.97 13.47
CA ALA A 144 -14.68 -8.56 12.30
C ALA A 144 -13.33 -9.23 12.65
N ALA A 145 -12.50 -8.56 13.45
CA ALA A 145 -11.22 -9.10 13.91
C ALA A 145 -11.42 -10.35 14.80
N ALA A 146 -12.48 -10.40 15.61
CA ALA A 146 -12.83 -11.57 16.41
C ALA A 146 -13.16 -12.76 15.51
N THR A 147 -13.90 -12.50 14.42
CA THR A 147 -14.22 -13.52 13.40
C THR A 147 -12.97 -14.03 12.69
N VAL A 148 -12.05 -13.14 12.34
CA VAL A 148 -10.75 -13.50 11.74
C VAL A 148 -9.91 -14.34 12.70
N LEU A 149 -9.87 -14.00 13.99
CA LEU A 149 -9.10 -14.72 15.00
C LEU A 149 -9.47 -16.22 15.07
N GLN A 150 -10.76 -16.53 14.89
CA GLN A 150 -11.27 -17.91 14.89
C GLN A 150 -10.96 -18.70 13.61
N ARG A 151 -10.34 -18.07 12.60
CA ARG A 151 -10.11 -18.66 11.28
C ARG A 151 -8.63 -18.64 10.92
N GLU A 152 -8.01 -19.82 10.95
CA GLU A 152 -6.57 -20.01 10.67
C GLU A 152 -6.14 -19.36 9.36
N ASP A 153 -6.89 -19.63 8.27
CA ASP A 153 -6.60 -19.11 6.93
C ASP A 153 -6.57 -17.58 6.90
N LYS A 154 -7.53 -16.94 7.57
CA LYS A 154 -7.62 -15.47 7.61
C LYS A 154 -6.60 -14.86 8.55
N ARG A 155 -6.33 -15.51 9.69
CA ARG A 155 -5.32 -15.06 10.65
C ARG A 155 -3.93 -15.06 10.02
N GLN A 156 -3.57 -16.16 9.36
CA GLN A 156 -2.30 -16.27 8.64
C GLN A 156 -2.19 -15.22 7.53
N ALA A 157 -3.26 -15.01 6.75
CA ALA A 157 -3.27 -13.97 5.72
C ALA A 157 -3.11 -12.55 6.30
N TRP A 158 -3.69 -12.27 7.47
CA TRP A 158 -3.49 -10.98 8.15
C TRP A 158 -2.04 -10.84 8.63
N HIS A 159 -1.49 -11.88 9.26
CA HIS A 159 -0.11 -11.89 9.74
C HIS A 159 0.89 -11.67 8.60
N GLU A 160 0.77 -12.42 7.50
CA GLU A 160 1.61 -12.25 6.30
C GLU A 160 1.51 -10.84 5.73
N ARG A 161 0.31 -10.27 5.71
CA ARG A 161 0.12 -8.92 5.21
C ARG A 161 0.72 -7.86 6.13
N ALA A 162 0.64 -8.05 7.44
CA ALA A 162 1.17 -7.14 8.44
C ALA A 162 2.71 -7.18 8.51
N SER A 163 3.33 -8.31 8.17
CA SER A 163 4.79 -8.45 8.15
C SER A 163 5.45 -7.86 6.90
N GLU A 164 4.68 -7.56 5.84
CA GLU A 164 5.22 -6.97 4.61
C GLU A 164 5.36 -5.44 4.71
N SER A 165 6.54 -4.95 4.34
CA SER A 165 6.80 -3.51 4.20
C SER A 165 6.65 -3.09 2.74
N VAL A 166 5.70 -2.17 2.50
CA VAL A 166 5.47 -1.59 1.15
C VAL A 166 6.73 -0.91 0.63
N ARG A 167 7.41 -0.14 1.48
CA ARG A 167 8.66 0.51 1.14
C ARG A 167 9.74 -0.48 0.73
N SER A 168 9.94 -1.54 1.52
CA SER A 168 10.91 -2.59 1.19
C SER A 168 10.59 -3.29 -0.12
N ALA A 169 9.30 -3.51 -0.42
CA ALA A 169 8.89 -4.05 -1.72
C ALA A 169 9.20 -3.09 -2.88
N VAL A 170 8.92 -1.79 -2.72
CA VAL A 170 9.26 -0.78 -3.75
C VAL A 170 10.76 -0.73 -4.02
N VAL A 171 11.58 -0.68 -2.97
CA VAL A 171 13.05 -0.64 -3.10
C VAL A 171 13.56 -1.92 -3.76
N ARG A 172 13.14 -3.08 -3.25
CA ARG A 172 13.53 -4.40 -3.80
C ARG A 172 13.19 -4.51 -5.29
N VAL A 173 11.96 -4.17 -5.67
CA VAL A 173 11.53 -4.28 -7.07
C VAL A 173 12.24 -3.24 -7.95
N ALA A 174 12.52 -2.04 -7.44
CA ALA A 174 13.33 -1.06 -8.17
C ALA A 174 14.74 -1.60 -8.44
N ASP A 175 15.39 -2.17 -7.43
CA ASP A 175 16.71 -2.80 -7.57
C ASP A 175 16.66 -3.97 -8.56
N ASP A 176 15.66 -4.85 -8.46
CA ASP A 176 15.46 -5.98 -9.39
C ASP A 176 15.31 -5.51 -10.85
N LEU A 177 14.65 -4.37 -11.07
CA LEU A 177 14.50 -3.71 -12.37
C LEU A 177 15.76 -2.93 -12.81
N GLY A 178 16.80 -2.86 -11.98
CA GLY A 178 18.02 -2.10 -12.23
C GLY A 178 17.84 -0.58 -12.14
N LEU A 179 16.78 -0.12 -11.44
CA LEU A 179 16.45 1.29 -11.28
C LEU A 179 17.11 1.84 -10.02
N ARG A 180 17.76 3.00 -10.14
CA ARG A 180 18.22 3.78 -8.98
C ARG A 180 17.28 4.94 -8.75
N LEU A 181 16.50 4.88 -7.68
CA LEU A 181 15.49 5.89 -7.37
C LEU A 181 16.00 6.83 -6.27
N PRO A 182 15.80 8.16 -6.42
CA PRO A 182 15.97 9.07 -5.30
C PRO A 182 14.86 8.87 -4.27
N GLU A 183 15.11 9.28 -3.02
CA GLU A 183 14.18 9.10 -1.89
C GLU A 183 12.77 9.63 -2.20
N SER A 184 12.67 10.81 -2.81
CA SER A 184 11.38 11.40 -3.20
C SER A 184 10.56 10.51 -4.14
N SER A 185 11.22 9.78 -5.04
CA SER A 185 10.55 8.85 -5.95
C SER A 185 10.14 7.58 -5.23
N ILE A 186 10.96 7.08 -4.30
CA ILE A 186 10.60 5.95 -3.43
C ILE A 186 9.34 6.31 -2.63
N SER A 187 9.31 7.46 -1.96
CA SER A 187 8.14 7.91 -1.20
C SER A 187 6.89 8.08 -2.08
N TYR A 188 7.05 8.54 -3.32
CA TYR A 188 5.93 8.62 -4.26
C TYR A 188 5.36 7.23 -4.57
N HIS A 189 6.21 6.28 -4.97
CA HIS A 189 5.76 4.93 -5.32
C HIS A 189 5.23 4.16 -4.11
N GLU A 190 5.82 4.34 -2.93
CA GLU A 190 5.34 3.84 -1.64
C GLU A 190 3.88 4.23 -1.42
N ARG A 191 3.55 5.53 -1.48
CA ARG A 191 2.17 6.02 -1.32
C ARG A 191 1.20 5.44 -2.37
N GLN A 192 1.64 5.31 -3.63
CA GLN A 192 0.82 4.72 -4.69
C GLN A 192 0.52 3.25 -4.43
N VAL A 193 1.53 2.50 -3.96
CA VAL A 193 1.39 1.07 -3.66
C VAL A 193 0.56 0.89 -2.40
N GLU A 194 0.79 1.65 -1.34
CA GLU A 194 -0.01 1.63 -0.11
C GLU A 194 -1.48 1.85 -0.38
N GLY A 195 -1.83 2.86 -1.19
CA GLY A 195 -3.22 3.17 -1.53
C GLY A 195 -3.93 1.99 -2.23
N ARG A 196 -3.22 1.26 -3.09
CA ARG A 196 -3.75 0.05 -3.75
C ARG A 196 -3.77 -1.14 -2.80
N TRP A 197 -2.68 -1.35 -2.07
CA TRP A 197 -2.50 -2.47 -1.15
C TRP A 197 -3.59 -2.47 -0.10
N ARG A 198 -3.91 -1.31 0.49
CA ARG A 198 -4.90 -1.12 1.56
C ARG A 198 -6.21 -1.86 1.31
N ASN A 199 -6.76 -1.79 0.10
CA ASN A 199 -8.03 -2.43 -0.24
C ASN A 199 -7.87 -3.67 -1.14
N TYR A 200 -6.64 -4.18 -1.28
CA TYR A 200 -6.34 -5.31 -2.13
C TYR A 200 -6.75 -6.62 -1.47
N GLN A 201 -7.50 -7.44 -2.21
CA GLN A 201 -7.83 -8.81 -1.83
C GLN A 201 -6.83 -9.77 -2.48
N ILE A 202 -6.03 -10.44 -1.65
CA ILE A 202 -5.12 -11.48 -2.13
C ILE A 202 -5.97 -12.67 -2.61
N ALA A 203 -5.74 -13.11 -3.84
CA ALA A 203 -6.44 -14.26 -4.40
C ALA A 203 -5.99 -15.55 -3.71
N ARG A 204 -6.89 -16.54 -3.63
CA ARG A 204 -6.60 -17.81 -2.95
C ARG A 204 -5.38 -18.50 -3.58
N GLY A 205 -4.43 -18.92 -2.74
CA GLY A 205 -3.20 -19.59 -3.16
C GLY A 205 -2.09 -18.65 -3.64
N ARG A 206 -2.26 -17.34 -3.50
CA ARG A 206 -1.21 -16.34 -3.73
C ARG A 206 -0.68 -15.86 -2.37
N ASP A 207 0.61 -15.60 -2.29
CA ASP A 207 1.26 -15.04 -1.10
C ASP A 207 1.25 -13.51 -1.15
N ALA A 208 1.25 -12.88 0.04
CA ALA A 208 1.18 -11.43 0.17
C ALA A 208 2.37 -10.71 -0.49
N ARG A 209 3.57 -11.29 -0.36
CA ARG A 209 4.81 -10.72 -0.88
C ARG A 209 4.79 -10.60 -2.40
N SER A 210 4.46 -11.68 -3.11
CA SER A 210 4.40 -11.69 -4.57
C SER A 210 3.37 -10.69 -5.11
N GLU A 211 2.21 -10.57 -4.45
CA GLU A 211 1.18 -9.61 -4.86
C GLU A 211 1.60 -8.17 -4.60
N LEU A 212 2.30 -7.91 -3.49
CA LEU A 212 2.87 -6.60 -3.18
C LEU A 212 3.99 -6.20 -4.15
N ASP A 213 4.89 -7.13 -4.49
CA ASP A 213 5.92 -6.93 -5.51
C ASP A 213 5.29 -6.62 -6.88
N SER A 214 4.19 -7.29 -7.24
CA SER A 214 3.44 -6.99 -8.45
C SER A 214 2.78 -5.61 -8.45
N LEU A 215 2.33 -5.11 -7.29
CA LEU A 215 1.82 -3.74 -7.17
C LEU A 215 2.94 -2.71 -7.28
N ALA A 216 4.09 -2.98 -6.68
CA ALA A 216 5.30 -2.14 -6.80
C ALA A 216 5.79 -2.06 -8.24
N GLU A 217 5.91 -3.20 -8.92
CA GLU A 217 6.29 -3.28 -10.34
C GLU A 217 5.34 -2.43 -11.21
N ARG A 218 4.02 -2.58 -11.02
CA ARG A 218 3.02 -1.79 -11.76
C ARG A 218 3.08 -0.30 -11.46
N SER A 219 3.52 0.09 -10.27
CA SER A 219 3.73 1.50 -9.89
C SER A 219 4.95 2.08 -10.61
N LEU A 220 6.06 1.32 -10.63
CA LEU A 220 7.32 1.73 -11.24
C LEU A 220 7.25 1.76 -12.78
N MET A 221 6.52 0.83 -13.38
CA MET A 221 6.41 0.67 -14.82
C MET A 221 5.17 1.34 -15.43
N VAL A 222 4.57 2.33 -14.75
CA VAL A 222 3.29 2.93 -15.16
C VAL A 222 3.33 3.60 -16.53
N GLN A 223 4.50 4.12 -16.94
CA GLN A 223 4.70 4.77 -18.24
C GLN A 223 5.10 3.77 -19.35
N SER A 224 5.42 2.53 -19.00
CA SER A 224 5.81 1.51 -19.97
C SER A 224 4.57 0.85 -20.57
N PRO A 225 4.54 0.57 -21.89
CA PRO A 225 3.48 -0.23 -22.49
C PRO A 225 3.30 -1.56 -21.76
N ARG A 226 2.09 -2.12 -21.67
CA ARG A 226 1.93 -3.43 -21.03
C ARG A 226 2.56 -4.52 -21.88
N LEU A 227 3.43 -5.32 -21.27
CA LEU A 227 3.95 -6.55 -21.86
C LEU A 227 2.98 -7.72 -21.66
N PRO A 228 3.07 -8.79 -22.48
CA PRO A 228 2.27 -10.00 -22.32
C PRO A 228 2.52 -10.79 -21.02
N CYS A 229 3.58 -10.47 -20.28
CA CYS A 229 3.97 -11.05 -19.00
C CYS A 229 4.62 -10.00 -18.10
N HIS A 230 4.90 -10.36 -16.85
CA HIS A 230 5.53 -9.46 -15.87
C HIS A 230 7.01 -9.20 -16.20
N HIS A 231 7.49 -7.99 -15.95
CA HIS A 231 8.89 -7.61 -16.18
C HIS A 231 9.83 -8.45 -15.32
N LEU A 232 9.50 -8.72 -14.06
CA LEU A 232 10.32 -9.58 -13.20
C LEU A 232 10.43 -11.02 -13.72
N GLU A 233 9.38 -11.53 -14.37
CA GLU A 233 9.41 -12.86 -15.01
C GLU A 233 10.35 -12.86 -16.21
N ILE A 234 10.30 -11.81 -17.04
CA ILE A 234 11.22 -11.61 -18.16
C ILE A 234 12.67 -11.55 -17.65
N LEU A 235 12.94 -10.69 -16.67
CA LEU A 235 14.29 -10.52 -16.11
C LEU A 235 14.84 -11.81 -15.50
N ARG A 236 13.96 -12.61 -14.87
CA ARG A 236 14.32 -13.94 -14.35
C ARG A 236 14.75 -14.88 -15.47
N GLN A 237 13.97 -14.95 -16.56
CA GLN A 237 14.29 -15.79 -17.72
C GLN A 237 15.57 -15.36 -18.42
N LEU A 238 15.82 -14.04 -18.45
CA LEU A 238 17.04 -13.48 -19.00
C LEU A 238 18.25 -13.56 -18.05
N GLN A 239 18.04 -13.96 -16.79
CA GLN A 239 19.06 -14.03 -15.72
C GLN A 239 19.77 -12.69 -15.47
N VAL A 240 19.03 -11.58 -15.56
CA VAL A 240 19.58 -10.21 -15.42
C VAL A 240 18.92 -9.38 -14.32
N ILE A 241 18.17 -10.01 -13.41
CA ILE A 241 17.61 -9.35 -12.22
C ILE A 241 18.73 -8.65 -11.44
N GLY A 242 18.49 -7.40 -11.04
CA GLY A 242 19.45 -6.61 -10.25
C GLY A 242 20.68 -6.14 -11.03
N SER A 243 20.81 -6.53 -12.30
CA SER A 243 21.98 -6.19 -13.10
C SER A 243 21.80 -4.85 -13.84
N PRO A 244 22.89 -4.18 -14.24
CA PRO A 244 22.82 -3.02 -15.12
C PRO A 244 22.13 -3.31 -16.48
N LEU A 245 22.01 -4.59 -16.85
CA LEU A 245 21.37 -5.04 -18.09
C LEU A 245 19.86 -5.23 -17.96
N ALA A 246 19.28 -5.13 -16.76
CA ALA A 246 17.85 -5.36 -16.54
C ALA A 246 16.98 -4.46 -17.43
N PHE A 247 17.25 -3.16 -17.45
CA PHE A 247 16.52 -2.22 -18.30
C PHE A 247 16.67 -2.53 -19.80
N ALA A 248 17.87 -2.92 -20.25
CA ALA A 248 18.09 -3.35 -21.63
C ALA A 248 17.26 -4.61 -21.98
N GLY A 249 17.15 -5.55 -21.05
CA GLY A 249 16.29 -6.74 -21.19
C GLY A 249 14.81 -6.38 -21.35
N ILE A 250 14.31 -5.42 -20.56
CA ILE A 250 12.94 -4.92 -20.67
C ILE A 250 12.70 -4.22 -22.02
N GLN A 251 13.63 -3.36 -22.45
CA GLN A 251 13.54 -2.67 -23.74
C GLN A 251 13.51 -3.67 -24.91
N LEU A 252 14.35 -4.71 -24.86
CA LEU A 252 14.34 -5.79 -25.84
C LEU A 252 12.98 -6.52 -25.83
N ALA A 253 12.43 -6.81 -24.66
CA ALA A 253 11.11 -7.45 -24.56
C ALA A 253 9.99 -6.57 -25.16
N HIS A 254 10.04 -5.24 -24.99
CA HIS A 254 9.12 -4.33 -25.69
C HIS A 254 9.33 -4.35 -27.20
N GLY A 255 10.57 -4.37 -27.68
CA GLY A 255 10.88 -4.53 -29.10
C GLY A 255 10.28 -5.81 -29.67
N VAL A 256 10.46 -6.93 -28.97
CA VAL A 256 9.86 -8.23 -29.34
C VAL A 256 8.34 -8.14 -29.32
N ALA A 257 7.73 -7.55 -28.28
CA ALA A 257 6.27 -7.42 -28.18
C ALA A 257 5.66 -6.52 -29.28
N ALA A 258 6.41 -5.53 -29.75
CA ALA A 258 5.94 -4.62 -30.81
C ALA A 258 5.89 -5.31 -32.18
N VAL A 259 6.80 -6.26 -32.44
CA VAL A 259 6.91 -6.94 -33.75
C VAL A 259 6.27 -8.33 -33.76
N SER A 260 6.21 -8.99 -32.60
CA SER A 260 5.63 -10.31 -32.45
C SER A 260 4.21 -10.23 -31.88
N ARG A 261 3.33 -11.14 -32.32
CA ARG A 261 2.00 -11.30 -31.74
C ARG A 261 1.95 -12.45 -30.73
N THR A 262 3.11 -12.88 -30.23
CA THR A 262 3.22 -14.00 -29.29
C THR A 262 2.81 -13.57 -27.88
N ARG A 263 2.38 -14.53 -27.06
CA ARG A 263 1.93 -14.32 -25.68
C ARG A 263 2.40 -15.48 -24.80
N GLY A 264 2.40 -15.26 -23.48
CA GLY A 264 2.75 -16.29 -22.49
C GLY A 264 4.14 -16.89 -22.74
N GLU A 265 4.26 -18.19 -22.60
CA GLU A 265 5.53 -18.92 -22.73
C GLU A 265 6.21 -18.72 -24.09
N ALA A 266 5.44 -18.70 -25.20
CA ALA A 266 5.99 -18.48 -26.53
C ALA A 266 6.59 -17.07 -26.69
N PHE A 267 6.06 -16.07 -25.98
CA PHE A 267 6.65 -14.74 -25.93
C PHE A 267 7.98 -14.78 -25.15
N LEU A 268 7.99 -15.37 -23.95
CA LEU A 268 9.21 -15.48 -23.13
C LEU A 268 10.35 -16.17 -23.87
N GLN A 269 10.08 -17.29 -24.53
CA GLN A 269 11.09 -18.01 -25.33
C GLN A 269 11.66 -17.16 -26.47
N LEU A 270 10.81 -16.37 -27.14
CA LEU A 270 11.25 -15.47 -28.20
C LEU A 270 12.14 -14.35 -27.65
N VAL A 271 11.79 -13.79 -26.50
CA VAL A 271 12.62 -12.79 -25.80
C VAL A 271 13.97 -13.38 -25.43
N VAL A 272 14.00 -14.57 -24.80
CA VAL A 272 15.25 -15.26 -24.42
C VAL A 272 16.14 -15.54 -25.63
N LYS A 273 15.56 -16.07 -26.72
CA LYS A 273 16.29 -16.32 -27.97
C LYS A 273 16.88 -15.04 -28.56
N THR A 274 16.09 -13.96 -28.57
CA THR A 274 16.52 -12.67 -29.11
C THR A 274 17.63 -12.08 -28.25
N TRP A 275 17.47 -12.13 -26.92
CA TRP A 275 18.49 -11.71 -25.95
C TRP A 275 19.83 -12.40 -26.19
N ALA A 276 19.83 -13.74 -26.32
CA ALA A 276 21.04 -14.51 -26.58
C ALA A 276 21.75 -14.12 -27.88
N SER A 277 21.01 -13.67 -28.90
CA SER A 277 21.59 -13.24 -30.19
C SER A 277 22.26 -11.85 -30.15
N VAL A 278 21.94 -11.02 -29.16
CA VAL A 278 22.45 -9.64 -29.04
C VAL A 278 23.43 -9.47 -27.89
N GLN A 279 23.62 -10.48 -27.03
CA GLN A 279 24.67 -10.44 -26.02
C GLN A 279 26.04 -10.38 -26.73
N PRO A 280 26.96 -9.53 -26.26
CA PRO A 280 28.34 -9.56 -26.74
C PRO A 280 28.87 -10.97 -26.52
N THR A 281 29.21 -11.68 -27.60
CA THR A 281 29.96 -12.93 -27.49
C THR A 281 31.21 -12.57 -26.71
N GLU A 282 31.41 -13.17 -25.52
CA GLU A 282 32.65 -12.98 -24.78
C GLU A 282 33.79 -13.14 -25.78
N LEU A 283 34.54 -12.06 -25.99
CA LEU A 283 35.74 -12.07 -26.81
C LEU A 283 36.64 -13.12 -26.19
N SER A 284 36.60 -14.32 -26.77
CA SER A 284 37.56 -15.39 -26.55
C SER A 284 38.93 -14.73 -26.63
N THR A 285 39.52 -14.45 -25.47
CA THR A 285 40.92 -14.12 -25.32
C THR A 285 41.67 -15.37 -25.71
N GLY A 286 41.77 -15.59 -27.02
CA GLY A 286 42.76 -16.42 -27.67
C GLY A 286 44.11 -15.76 -27.49
N ALA A 287 44.60 -15.73 -26.24
CA ALA A 287 46.01 -15.67 -25.98
C ALA A 287 46.57 -17.03 -26.40
N SER A 288 46.80 -17.16 -27.72
CA SER A 288 47.81 -18.06 -28.25
C SER A 288 49.12 -17.71 -27.55
N SER A 289 49.40 -18.42 -26.45
CA SER A 289 50.71 -18.46 -25.84
C SER A 289 51.64 -19.10 -26.86
N MET A 290 52.24 -18.23 -27.67
CA MET A 290 53.35 -18.55 -28.56
C MET A 290 54.43 -19.25 -27.72
N ARG A 291 54.48 -20.55 -27.91
CA ARG A 291 55.61 -21.44 -27.65
C ARG A 291 56.90 -20.74 -28.12
N ARG A 292 57.71 -20.21 -27.19
CA ARG A 292 59.14 -20.00 -27.42
C ARG A 292 59.90 -21.19 -26.85
N GLN A 293 60.29 -22.11 -27.73
CA GLN A 293 61.59 -22.77 -27.62
C GLN A 293 62.64 -21.78 -28.18
N PRO A 294 63.82 -21.69 -27.55
CA PRO A 294 64.96 -22.55 -27.89
C PRO A 294 65.58 -23.16 -26.60
N GLY A 295 66.22 -24.32 -26.60
CA GLY A 295 67.18 -24.83 -27.57
C GLY A 295 68.59 -24.71 -26.98
N ALA A 296 69.01 -25.76 -26.27
CA ALA A 296 70.34 -26.39 -26.23
C ALA A 296 71.63 -25.55 -26.00
N THR A 297 72.29 -25.85 -24.88
CA THR A 297 73.73 -26.17 -24.68
C THR A 297 74.82 -25.37 -25.41
N GLU A 298 75.82 -24.87 -24.66
CA GLU A 298 77.19 -25.44 -24.57
C GLU A 298 78.16 -24.51 -23.79
N SER A 299 79.05 -25.15 -23.04
CA SER A 299 80.26 -24.66 -22.30
C SER A 299 80.07 -23.95 -20.96
#